data_AF-A0A6B3EDU4-F1
#
_entry.id   AF-A0A6B3EDU4-F1
#
_cell.length_a   1.000
_cell.length_b   1.000
_cell.length_c   1.000
_cell.angle_alpha   90.00
_cell.angle_beta   90.00
_cell.angle_gamma   90.00
#
_symmetry.space_group_name_H-M   'P 1'
#
loop_
_entity.id
_entity.type
_entity.pdbx_description
1 polymer ?
#
loop_
_entity_poly.entity_id
_entity_poly.type
_entity_poly.pdbx_seq_one_letter_code
_entity_poly.pdbx_strand_id
1 'polypeptide(L)'
;LLTLAVVDDLFAILIIAVFFTSDLNFAALGGAVAGLAVFWFLLRRLRVRGWYVYVPLALVIWGLMYNSGVHATIAGVAMGLMLRCHREEGEEASPGERIEHLVRPYSAGLAVPLFALFSAGVAVGGDALADIFTRPETLGVVLGLVVGKAVGIFGGTWLTARFTRASLSEELAWSDLFAVSVLAGIGFTVSLLIGELAFTDDPHLTDEVKAAVLVGSLVAVLLATVLLRLRNRVYVRLRAEEERDEDLDGVPDVYQQDDPAHHQRLADAYEDKAAEHRARARKRDDPGAGSA
;
A
#
# COMPACT_ATOMS: atom_id res chain seq x y z
N LEU A 1 -5.16 1.25 3.59
CA LEU A 1 -4.16 1.48 2.50
C LEU A 1 -4.32 0.47 1.38
N LEU A 2 -4.22 -0.84 1.63
CA LEU A 2 -4.38 -1.88 0.58
C LEU A 2 -5.69 -1.73 -0.22
N THR A 3 -6.81 -1.51 0.47
CA THR A 3 -8.12 -1.30 -0.17
C THR A 3 -8.11 -0.10 -1.11
N LEU A 4 -7.58 1.03 -0.66
CA LEU A 4 -7.46 2.26 -1.45
C LEU A 4 -6.56 2.05 -2.68
N ALA A 5 -5.39 1.43 -2.50
CA ALA A 5 -4.44 1.18 -3.58
C ALA A 5 -5.06 0.32 -4.69
N VAL A 6 -5.73 -0.79 -4.31
CA VAL A 6 -6.38 -1.67 -5.28
C VAL A 6 -7.50 -0.95 -6.04
N VAL A 7 -8.28 -0.11 -5.36
CA VAL A 7 -9.38 0.63 -6.00
C VAL A 7 -8.85 1.72 -6.94
N ASP A 8 -7.84 2.48 -6.52
CA ASP A 8 -7.18 3.50 -7.34
C ASP A 8 -6.59 2.87 -8.63
N ASP A 9 -5.87 1.76 -8.49
CA ASP A 9 -5.29 1.02 -9.62
C ASP A 9 -6.35 0.46 -10.56
N LEU A 10 -7.46 -0.08 -10.02
CA LEU A 10 -8.57 -0.58 -10.81
C LEU A 10 -9.25 0.54 -11.61
N PHE A 11 -9.46 1.70 -10.99
CA PHE A 11 -10.01 2.86 -11.68
C PHE A 11 -9.08 3.37 -12.77
N ALA A 12 -7.77 3.42 -12.53
CA ALA A 12 -6.80 3.80 -13.53
C ALA A 12 -6.82 2.84 -14.75
N ILE A 13 -6.83 1.52 -14.50
CA ILE A 13 -6.92 0.51 -15.56
C ILE A 13 -8.24 0.65 -16.34
N LEU A 14 -9.35 0.94 -15.66
CA LEU A 14 -10.64 1.15 -16.31
C LEU A 14 -10.64 2.42 -17.19
N ILE A 15 -10.02 3.50 -16.74
CA ILE A 15 -9.88 4.73 -17.53
C ILE A 15 -9.02 4.43 -18.77
N ILE A 16 -7.89 3.74 -18.62
CA ILE A 16 -7.05 3.31 -19.75
C ILE A 16 -7.89 2.49 -20.75
N ALA A 17 -8.66 1.53 -20.26
CA ALA A 17 -9.51 0.67 -21.08
C ALA A 17 -10.43 1.48 -21.99
N VAL A 18 -11.08 2.51 -21.46
CA VAL A 18 -12.07 3.28 -22.19
C VAL A 18 -11.43 4.30 -23.12
N PHE A 19 -10.36 4.98 -22.68
CA PHE A 19 -9.79 6.11 -23.40
C PHE A 19 -8.67 5.74 -24.39
N PHE A 20 -7.96 4.63 -24.17
CA PHE A 20 -6.86 4.18 -25.02
C PHE A 20 -7.23 2.98 -25.90
N THR A 21 -8.52 2.76 -26.14
CA THR A 21 -8.96 1.77 -27.12
C THR A 21 -8.70 2.29 -28.53
N SER A 22 -7.81 1.62 -29.26
CA SER A 22 -7.55 1.84 -30.69
C SER A 22 -8.51 1.00 -31.56
N ASP A 23 -8.39 1.09 -32.89
CA ASP A 23 -9.29 0.47 -33.88
C ASP A 23 -9.87 -0.88 -33.44
N LEU A 24 -11.18 -0.88 -33.16
CA LEU A 24 -11.85 -2.04 -32.58
C LEU A 24 -12.03 -3.16 -33.60
N ASN A 25 -11.31 -4.26 -33.39
CA ASN A 25 -11.63 -5.51 -34.07
C ASN A 25 -12.78 -6.22 -33.33
N PHE A 26 -14.01 -5.96 -33.79
CA PHE A 26 -15.22 -6.55 -33.20
C PHE A 26 -15.23 -8.08 -33.19
N ALA A 27 -14.56 -8.74 -34.15
CA ALA A 27 -14.47 -10.20 -34.17
C ALA A 27 -13.57 -10.72 -33.03
N ALA A 28 -12.41 -10.10 -32.83
CA ALA A 28 -11.52 -10.42 -31.72
C ALA A 28 -12.17 -10.09 -30.37
N LEU A 29 -12.87 -8.96 -30.27
CA LEU A 29 -13.62 -8.57 -29.08
C LEU A 29 -14.73 -9.57 -28.74
N GLY A 30 -15.53 -9.96 -29.74
CA GLY A 30 -16.56 -10.99 -29.57
C GLY A 30 -15.97 -12.32 -29.13
N GLY A 31 -14.82 -12.70 -29.68
CA GLY A 31 -14.04 -13.86 -29.24
C GLY A 31 -13.59 -13.76 -27.78
N ALA A 32 -13.07 -12.62 -27.34
CA ALA A 32 -12.65 -12.40 -25.96
C ALA A 32 -13.83 -12.52 -24.98
N VAL A 33 -14.99 -11.92 -25.32
CA VAL A 33 -16.22 -12.02 -24.53
C VAL A 33 -16.74 -13.46 -24.48
N ALA A 34 -16.73 -14.18 -25.61
CA ALA A 34 -17.09 -15.59 -25.65
C ALA A 34 -16.14 -16.45 -24.79
N GLY A 35 -14.84 -16.17 -24.83
CA GLY A 35 -13.84 -16.81 -23.99
C GLY A 35 -14.09 -16.57 -22.50
N LEU A 36 -14.39 -15.32 -22.10
CA LEU A 36 -14.78 -14.98 -20.73
C LEU A 36 -16.09 -15.69 -20.30
N ALA A 37 -17.07 -15.81 -21.19
CA ALA A 37 -18.29 -16.56 -20.91
C ALA A 37 -18.02 -18.06 -20.71
N VAL A 38 -17.15 -18.66 -21.52
CA VAL A 38 -16.68 -20.04 -21.34
C VAL A 38 -15.92 -20.19 -20.03
N PHE A 39 -15.02 -19.26 -19.70
CA PHE A 39 -14.28 -19.24 -18.44
C PHE A 39 -15.25 -19.24 -17.25
N TRP A 40 -16.22 -18.32 -17.25
CA TRP A 40 -17.26 -18.22 -16.24
C TRP A 40 -18.11 -19.49 -16.14
N PHE A 41 -18.50 -20.07 -17.27
CA PHE A 41 -19.31 -21.29 -17.33
C PHE A 41 -18.54 -22.49 -16.76
N LEU A 42 -17.27 -22.66 -17.12
CA LEU A 42 -16.40 -23.70 -16.58
C LEU A 42 -16.26 -23.56 -15.06
N LEU A 43 -16.09 -22.33 -14.57
CA LEU A 43 -15.91 -22.03 -13.15
C LEU A 43 -17.18 -22.31 -12.33
N ARG A 44 -18.35 -21.90 -12.84
CA ARG A 44 -19.61 -21.95 -12.07
C ARG A 44 -20.42 -23.22 -12.28
N ARG A 45 -20.49 -23.73 -13.51
CA ARG A 45 -21.38 -24.86 -13.86
C ARG A 45 -20.65 -26.19 -13.81
N LEU A 46 -19.48 -26.28 -14.44
CA LEU A 46 -18.73 -27.54 -14.55
C LEU A 46 -17.75 -27.75 -13.39
N ARG A 47 -17.48 -26.73 -12.57
CA ARG A 47 -16.61 -26.76 -11.37
C ARG A 47 -15.27 -27.47 -11.65
N VAL A 48 -14.71 -27.26 -12.83
CA VAL A 48 -13.45 -27.88 -13.24
C VAL A 48 -12.35 -27.35 -12.32
N ARG A 49 -11.56 -28.23 -11.70
CA ARG A 49 -10.50 -27.83 -10.73
C ARG A 49 -9.09 -27.79 -11.33
N GLY A 50 -8.95 -28.10 -12.63
CA GLY A 50 -7.66 -28.22 -13.31
C GLY A 50 -7.13 -26.88 -13.85
N TRP A 51 -5.96 -26.46 -13.37
CA TRP A 51 -5.25 -25.27 -13.86
C TRP A 51 -4.91 -25.34 -15.36
N TYR A 52 -4.70 -26.56 -15.86
CA TYR A 52 -4.42 -26.86 -17.28
C TYR A 52 -5.50 -26.37 -18.25
N VAL A 53 -6.73 -26.17 -17.79
CA VAL A 53 -7.82 -25.64 -18.64
C VAL A 53 -7.85 -24.12 -18.59
N TYR A 54 -7.68 -23.55 -17.40
CA TYR A 54 -7.80 -22.11 -17.19
C TYR A 54 -6.61 -21.31 -17.71
N VAL A 55 -5.38 -21.83 -17.61
CA VAL A 55 -4.19 -21.10 -18.09
C VAL A 55 -4.19 -20.93 -19.61
N PRO A 56 -4.39 -21.97 -20.44
CA PRO A 56 -4.50 -21.79 -21.88
C PRO A 56 -5.68 -20.91 -22.27
N LEU A 57 -6.83 -21.07 -21.60
CA LEU A 57 -8.00 -20.23 -21.86
C LEU A 57 -7.72 -18.75 -21.53
N ALA A 58 -7.04 -18.49 -20.42
CA ALA A 58 -6.61 -17.14 -20.05
C ALA A 58 -5.68 -16.53 -21.09
N LEU A 59 -4.73 -17.31 -21.63
CA LEU A 59 -3.83 -16.86 -22.71
C LEU A 59 -4.58 -16.55 -24.00
N VAL A 60 -5.58 -17.36 -24.36
CA VAL A 60 -6.44 -17.10 -25.52
C VAL A 60 -7.26 -15.82 -25.33
N ILE A 61 -7.91 -15.65 -24.18
CA ILE A 61 -8.68 -14.43 -23.86
C ILE A 61 -7.76 -13.20 -23.89
N TRP A 62 -6.57 -13.30 -23.30
CA TRP A 62 -5.56 -12.24 -23.28
C TRP A 62 -5.14 -11.83 -24.70
N GLY A 63 -4.82 -12.80 -25.57
CA GLY A 63 -4.45 -12.54 -26.96
C GLY A 63 -5.59 -11.97 -27.80
N LEU A 64 -6.82 -12.42 -27.57
CA LEU A 64 -8.02 -11.88 -28.22
C LEU A 64 -8.31 -10.44 -27.77
N MET A 65 -8.06 -10.12 -26.50
CA MET A 65 -8.17 -8.76 -25.98
C MET A 65 -7.11 -7.85 -26.61
N TYR A 66 -5.86 -8.30 -26.66
CA TYR A 66 -4.78 -7.56 -27.32
C TYR A 66 -5.10 -7.26 -28.79
N ASN A 67 -5.60 -8.26 -29.53
CA ASN A 67 -5.97 -8.09 -30.94
C ASN A 67 -7.30 -7.34 -31.16
N SER A 68 -8.08 -7.10 -30.12
CA SER A 68 -9.33 -6.32 -30.22
C SER A 68 -9.13 -4.82 -30.13
N GLY A 69 -7.90 -4.35 -29.86
CA GLY A 69 -7.61 -2.94 -29.57
C GLY A 69 -7.81 -2.57 -28.10
N VAL A 70 -8.24 -3.52 -27.27
CA VAL A 70 -8.42 -3.33 -25.83
C VAL A 70 -7.16 -3.78 -25.08
N HIS A 71 -6.85 -3.12 -23.96
CA HIS A 71 -5.66 -3.46 -23.18
C HIS A 71 -5.72 -4.88 -22.64
N ALA A 72 -4.65 -5.64 -22.86
CA ALA A 72 -4.59 -7.05 -22.47
C ALA A 72 -4.62 -7.26 -20.94
N THR A 73 -4.25 -6.23 -20.15
CA THR A 73 -4.33 -6.23 -18.68
C THR A 73 -5.77 -6.38 -18.16
N ILE A 74 -6.75 -5.89 -18.92
CA ILE A 74 -8.19 -5.96 -18.55
C ILE A 74 -8.67 -7.42 -18.53
N ALA A 75 -8.11 -8.28 -19.38
CA ALA A 75 -8.45 -9.70 -19.37
C ALA A 75 -8.16 -10.34 -18.00
N GLY A 76 -7.01 -10.02 -17.40
CA GLY A 76 -6.62 -10.50 -16.07
C GLY A 76 -7.58 -10.01 -14.98
N VAL A 77 -7.90 -8.71 -15.00
CA VAL A 77 -8.86 -8.10 -14.06
C VAL A 77 -10.24 -8.74 -14.20
N ALA A 78 -10.76 -8.87 -15.42
CA ALA A 78 -12.06 -9.47 -15.70
C ALA A 78 -12.14 -10.92 -15.22
N MET A 79 -11.12 -11.73 -15.50
CA MET A 79 -11.04 -13.11 -15.02
C MET A 79 -10.96 -13.18 -13.49
N GLY A 80 -10.19 -12.29 -12.85
CA GLY A 80 -10.09 -12.19 -11.39
C GLY A 80 -11.44 -11.85 -10.74
N LEU A 81 -12.16 -10.87 -11.29
CA LEU A 81 -13.50 -10.49 -10.82
C LEU A 81 -14.56 -11.58 -11.03
N MET A 82 -14.35 -12.51 -11.98
CA MET A 82 -15.21 -13.67 -12.20
C MET A 82 -14.99 -14.79 -11.17
N LEU A 83 -13.88 -14.78 -10.44
CA LEU A 83 -13.58 -15.80 -9.43
C LEU A 83 -14.60 -15.76 -8.28
N ARG A 84 -14.95 -16.95 -7.78
CA ARG A 84 -15.87 -17.07 -6.63
C ARG A 84 -15.10 -16.81 -5.33
N CYS A 85 -15.52 -15.77 -4.61
CA CYS A 85 -14.96 -15.41 -3.29
C CYS A 85 -15.80 -15.90 -2.09
N HIS A 86 -16.85 -16.69 -2.33
CA HIS A 86 -17.68 -17.28 -1.27
C HIS A 86 -17.37 -18.77 -1.12
N ARG A 87 -17.42 -19.24 0.12
CA ARG A 87 -17.23 -20.66 0.50
C ARG A 87 -18.55 -21.41 0.37
N GLU A 88 -18.50 -22.62 -0.17
CA GLU A 88 -19.62 -23.57 -0.16
C GLU A 88 -19.40 -24.66 0.90
N GLU A 89 -20.45 -25.40 1.26
CA GLU A 89 -20.37 -26.50 2.23
C GLU A 89 -19.32 -27.55 1.82
N GLY A 90 -18.39 -27.84 2.72
CA GLY A 90 -17.26 -28.73 2.48
C GLY A 90 -16.02 -28.08 1.85
N GLU A 91 -16.00 -26.75 1.64
CA GLU A 91 -14.80 -26.02 1.20
C GLU A 91 -14.10 -25.30 2.38
N GLU A 92 -12.81 -25.60 2.59
CA GLU A 92 -11.97 -24.94 3.61
C GLU A 92 -11.65 -23.47 3.27
N ALA A 93 -11.53 -23.15 1.98
CA ALA A 93 -11.27 -21.80 1.49
C ALA A 93 -12.02 -21.57 0.17
N SER A 94 -12.34 -20.32 -0.15
CA SER A 94 -12.99 -20.01 -1.43
C SER A 94 -12.03 -20.25 -2.61
N PRO A 95 -12.51 -20.61 -3.82
CA PRO A 95 -11.62 -20.79 -4.97
C PRO A 95 -10.81 -19.54 -5.31
N GLY A 96 -11.41 -18.35 -5.16
CA GLY A 96 -10.73 -17.06 -5.35
C GLY A 96 -9.57 -16.88 -4.39
N GLU A 97 -9.81 -17.08 -3.09
CA GLU A 97 -8.78 -17.02 -2.03
C GLU A 97 -7.65 -18.04 -2.27
N ARG A 98 -7.99 -19.28 -2.65
CA ARG A 98 -6.98 -20.29 -2.98
C ARG A 98 -6.12 -19.89 -4.18
N ILE A 99 -6.74 -19.38 -5.25
CA ILE A 99 -5.99 -18.91 -6.44
C ILE A 99 -5.13 -17.70 -6.07
N GLU A 100 -5.66 -16.77 -5.29
CA GLU A 100 -4.92 -15.60 -4.81
C GLU A 100 -3.66 -16.03 -4.05
N HIS A 101 -3.79 -16.94 -3.07
CA HIS A 101 -2.63 -17.45 -2.33
C HIS A 101 -1.59 -18.16 -3.21
N LEU A 102 -2.02 -18.85 -4.26
CA LEU A 102 -1.13 -19.51 -5.21
C LEU A 102 -0.40 -18.51 -6.12
N VAL A 103 -1.09 -17.46 -6.59
CA VAL A 103 -0.56 -16.50 -7.57
C VAL A 103 0.22 -15.36 -6.89
N ARG A 104 -0.17 -14.96 -5.67
CA ARG A 104 0.45 -13.88 -4.89
C ARG A 104 1.99 -13.99 -4.79
N PRO A 105 2.62 -15.14 -4.47
CA PRO A 105 4.07 -15.24 -4.41
C PRO A 105 4.75 -15.05 -5.77
N TYR A 106 4.17 -15.54 -6.85
CA TYR A 106 4.73 -15.34 -8.20
C TYR A 106 4.54 -13.90 -8.68
N SER A 107 3.37 -13.33 -8.41
CA SER A 107 3.06 -11.95 -8.77
C SER A 107 3.97 -10.96 -8.03
N ALA A 108 3.96 -11.02 -6.68
CA ALA A 108 4.72 -10.08 -5.85
C ALA A 108 6.23 -10.38 -5.82
N GLY A 109 6.62 -11.65 -5.91
CA GLY A 109 8.02 -12.06 -5.82
C GLY A 109 8.79 -12.06 -7.13
N LEU A 110 8.10 -12.19 -8.29
CA LEU A 110 8.75 -12.28 -9.59
C LEU A 110 8.18 -11.30 -10.62
N ALA A 111 6.88 -11.31 -10.87
CA ALA A 111 6.28 -10.53 -11.95
C ALA A 111 6.44 -9.02 -11.74
N VAL A 112 6.11 -8.52 -10.55
CA VAL A 112 6.22 -7.10 -10.19
C VAL A 112 7.68 -6.60 -10.22
N PRO A 113 8.66 -7.28 -9.58
CA PRO A 113 10.07 -6.90 -9.70
C PRO A 113 10.63 -6.92 -11.12
N LEU A 114 10.28 -7.93 -11.93
CA LEU A 114 10.72 -7.99 -13.32
C LEU A 114 10.10 -6.86 -14.15
N PHE A 115 8.80 -6.63 -14.01
CA PHE A 115 8.12 -5.52 -14.67
C PHE A 115 8.78 -4.19 -14.32
N ALA A 116 9.03 -3.96 -13.03
CA ALA A 116 9.71 -2.77 -12.55
C ALA A 116 11.12 -2.62 -13.15
N LEU A 117 11.90 -3.70 -13.22
CA LEU A 117 13.25 -3.69 -13.78
C LEU A 117 13.25 -3.33 -15.27
N PHE A 118 12.38 -3.94 -16.07
CA PHE A 118 12.30 -3.66 -17.50
C PHE A 118 11.71 -2.28 -17.80
N SER A 119 10.75 -1.83 -16.99
CA SER A 119 10.10 -0.53 -17.19
C SER A 119 10.99 0.64 -16.74
N ALA A 120 11.70 0.49 -15.61
CA ALA A 120 12.54 1.54 -15.03
C ALA A 120 13.98 1.53 -15.56
N GLY A 121 14.53 0.36 -15.91
CA GLY A 121 15.93 0.19 -16.28
C GLY A 121 16.36 0.85 -17.58
N VAL A 122 15.41 1.25 -18.43
CA VAL A 122 15.67 1.88 -19.75
C VAL A 122 15.85 3.41 -19.63
N ALA A 123 15.38 4.05 -18.56
CA ALA A 123 15.17 5.50 -18.50
C ALA A 123 16.22 6.33 -17.72
N VAL A 124 17.25 5.71 -17.11
CA VAL A 124 18.21 6.44 -16.26
C VAL A 124 19.41 6.95 -17.07
N GLY A 125 19.15 7.86 -18.00
CA GLY A 125 20.17 8.73 -18.60
C GLY A 125 20.43 9.95 -17.72
N GLY A 126 21.69 10.42 -17.62
CA GLY A 126 22.05 11.57 -16.78
C GLY A 126 21.33 12.87 -17.17
N ASP A 127 21.03 13.05 -18.46
CA ASP A 127 20.35 14.23 -18.98
C ASP A 127 18.85 14.26 -18.60
N ALA A 128 18.20 13.09 -18.53
CA ALA A 128 16.78 12.98 -18.18
C ALA A 128 16.46 13.51 -16.77
N LEU A 129 17.40 13.44 -15.82
CA LEU A 129 17.21 13.96 -14.47
C LEU A 129 17.15 15.50 -14.42
N ALA A 130 17.89 16.18 -15.29
CA ALA A 130 17.84 17.64 -15.39
C ALA A 130 16.53 18.08 -16.04
N ASP A 131 16.10 17.35 -17.07
CA ASP A 131 14.89 17.66 -17.83
C ASP A 131 13.58 17.49 -17.03
N ILE A 132 13.61 16.69 -15.94
CA ILE A 132 12.47 16.58 -15.01
C ILE A 132 12.04 17.93 -14.43
N PHE A 133 12.97 18.86 -14.22
CA PHE A 133 12.66 20.15 -13.59
C PHE A 133 12.43 21.28 -14.58
N THR A 134 12.70 21.07 -15.87
CA THR A 134 12.54 22.09 -16.91
C THR A 134 11.26 21.87 -17.71
N ARG A 135 10.81 20.62 -17.85
CA ARG A 135 9.61 20.24 -18.59
C ARG A 135 8.36 20.32 -17.72
N PRO A 136 7.28 20.97 -18.17
CA PRO A 136 6.03 21.05 -17.43
C PRO A 136 5.34 19.68 -17.26
N GLU A 137 5.53 18.76 -18.21
CA GLU A 137 4.91 17.43 -18.21
C GLU A 137 5.44 16.55 -17.07
N THR A 138 6.76 16.44 -16.95
CA THR A 138 7.44 15.67 -15.90
C THR A 138 7.21 16.27 -14.51
N LEU A 139 7.28 17.60 -14.37
CA LEU A 139 6.88 18.29 -13.14
C LEU A 139 5.42 18.01 -12.77
N GLY A 140 4.53 18.00 -13.76
CA GLY A 140 3.13 17.65 -13.59
C GLY A 140 2.94 16.24 -13.04
N VAL A 141 3.72 15.27 -13.53
CA VAL A 141 3.71 13.89 -13.03
C VAL A 141 4.21 13.82 -11.58
N VAL A 142 5.33 14.46 -11.25
CA VAL A 142 5.86 14.48 -9.87
C VAL A 142 4.87 15.12 -8.90
N LEU A 143 4.34 16.30 -9.24
CA LEU A 143 3.37 17.01 -8.40
C LEU A 143 2.05 16.25 -8.30
N GLY A 144 1.57 15.65 -9.39
CA GLY A 144 0.37 14.83 -9.40
C GLY A 144 0.49 13.61 -8.48
N LEU A 145 1.64 12.93 -8.49
CA LEU A 145 1.90 11.79 -7.62
C LEU A 145 2.03 12.19 -6.16
N VAL A 146 2.85 13.20 -5.85
CA VAL A 146 3.17 13.56 -4.47
C VAL A 146 2.05 14.39 -3.84
N VAL A 147 1.65 15.47 -4.49
CA VAL A 147 0.67 16.43 -3.97
C VAL A 147 -0.74 16.00 -4.36
N GLY A 148 -0.95 15.63 -5.62
CA GLY A 148 -2.27 15.25 -6.15
C GLY A 148 -2.88 14.08 -5.39
N LYS A 149 -2.15 12.97 -5.20
CA LYS A 149 -2.65 11.83 -4.41
C LYS A 149 -2.87 12.20 -2.94
N ALA A 150 -1.94 12.91 -2.31
CA ALA A 150 -2.06 13.29 -0.92
C ALA A 150 -3.31 14.17 -0.67
N VAL A 151 -3.51 15.20 -1.50
CA VAL A 151 -4.66 16.12 -1.43
C VAL A 151 -5.95 15.41 -1.83
N GLY A 152 -5.95 14.60 -2.88
CA GLY A 152 -7.13 13.88 -3.34
C GLY A 152 -7.65 12.89 -2.31
N ILE A 153 -6.76 12.08 -1.73
CA ILE A 153 -7.14 11.07 -0.72
C ILE A 153 -7.53 11.76 0.58
N PHE A 154 -6.72 12.70 1.09
CA PHE A 154 -7.03 13.38 2.35
C PHE A 154 -8.28 14.24 2.23
N GLY A 155 -8.36 15.05 1.17
CA GLY A 155 -9.49 15.93 0.88
C GLY A 155 -10.77 15.16 0.59
N GLY A 156 -10.71 14.09 -0.20
CA GLY A 156 -11.85 13.22 -0.47
C GLY A 156 -12.37 12.51 0.79
N THR A 157 -11.46 12.03 1.65
CA THR A 157 -11.84 11.44 2.94
C THR A 157 -12.44 12.50 3.87
N TRP A 158 -11.83 13.69 3.95
CA TRP A 158 -12.35 14.81 4.75
C TRP A 158 -13.74 15.25 4.29
N LEU A 159 -13.94 15.37 2.98
CA LEU A 159 -15.22 15.73 2.40
C LEU A 159 -16.28 14.66 2.71
N THR A 160 -15.91 13.40 2.57
CA THR A 160 -16.81 12.28 2.89
C THR A 160 -17.22 12.30 4.37
N ALA A 161 -16.26 12.45 5.29
CA ALA A 161 -16.55 12.55 6.72
C ALA A 161 -17.35 13.81 7.09
N ARG A 162 -17.16 14.92 6.35
CA ARG A 162 -17.84 16.19 6.61
C ARG A 162 -19.29 16.21 6.12
N PHE A 163 -19.57 15.57 4.99
CA PHE A 163 -20.88 15.60 4.32
C PHE A 163 -21.69 14.31 4.53
N THR A 164 -21.06 13.23 5.02
CA THR A 164 -21.71 11.95 5.33
C THR A 164 -21.63 11.65 6.83
N ARG A 165 -22.39 10.66 7.32
CA ARG A 165 -22.27 10.15 8.70
C ARG A 165 -21.08 9.20 8.92
N ALA A 166 -20.08 9.24 8.04
CA ALA A 166 -18.89 8.41 8.18
C ALA A 166 -17.93 9.07 9.18
N SER A 167 -17.52 8.35 10.21
CA SER A 167 -16.48 8.77 11.14
C SER A 167 -15.18 8.02 10.88
N LEU A 168 -14.05 8.66 11.19
CA LEU A 168 -12.77 7.99 11.29
C LEU A 168 -12.80 7.05 12.51
N SER A 169 -12.07 5.93 12.45
CA SER A 169 -11.91 5.02 13.60
C SER A 169 -11.33 5.79 14.79
N GLU A 170 -11.74 5.46 16.01
CA GLU A 170 -11.26 6.10 17.24
C GLU A 170 -9.74 5.96 17.43
N GLU A 171 -9.15 4.92 16.85
CA GLU A 171 -7.71 4.63 16.88
C GLU A 171 -6.88 5.50 15.91
N LEU A 172 -7.53 6.14 14.94
CA LEU A 172 -6.88 6.88 13.85
C LEU A 172 -7.07 8.39 14.02
N ALA A 173 -5.96 9.13 14.09
CA ALA A 173 -6.03 10.59 14.03
C ALA A 173 -6.00 11.08 12.57
N TRP A 174 -6.48 12.30 12.35
CA TRP A 174 -6.38 12.98 11.05
C TRP A 174 -4.95 13.09 10.53
N SER A 175 -3.97 13.20 11.43
CA SER A 175 -2.55 13.19 11.07
C SER A 175 -2.07 11.84 10.53
N ASP A 176 -2.65 10.72 10.98
CA ASP A 176 -2.33 9.40 10.45
C ASP A 176 -2.92 9.22 9.06
N LEU A 177 -4.14 9.72 8.85
CA LEU A 177 -4.75 9.75 7.53
C LEU A 177 -3.92 10.59 6.54
N PHE A 178 -3.39 11.74 6.98
CA PHE A 178 -2.48 12.55 6.16
C PHE A 178 -1.17 11.82 5.84
N ALA A 179 -0.55 11.16 6.83
CA ALA A 179 0.66 10.37 6.59
C ALA A 179 0.42 9.20 5.61
N VAL A 180 -0.74 8.54 5.73
CA VAL A 180 -1.19 7.47 4.83
C VAL A 180 -1.52 8.00 3.44
N SER A 181 -2.08 9.20 3.29
CA SER A 181 -2.37 9.79 1.98
C SER A 181 -1.10 10.14 1.21
N VAL A 182 -0.06 10.63 1.89
CA VAL A 182 1.27 10.82 1.30
C VAL A 182 1.90 9.47 0.91
N LEU A 183 1.75 8.44 1.75
CA LEU A 183 2.23 7.09 1.44
C LEU A 183 1.54 6.49 0.20
N ALA A 184 0.27 6.82 -0.04
CA ALA A 184 -0.44 6.41 -1.25
C ALA A 184 0.07 7.12 -2.54
N GLY A 185 0.91 8.16 -2.39
CA GLY A 185 1.66 8.82 -3.46
C GLY A 185 2.65 7.92 -4.19
N ILE A 186 2.92 6.70 -3.66
CA ILE A 186 3.80 5.72 -4.30
C ILE A 186 3.07 5.09 -5.50
N GLY A 187 3.26 5.69 -6.67
CA GLY A 187 2.65 5.23 -7.93
C GLY A 187 3.46 4.19 -8.69
N PHE A 188 4.77 4.11 -8.43
CA PHE A 188 5.78 3.24 -9.07
C PHE A 188 5.28 2.38 -10.24
N THR A 189 4.84 1.13 -10.02
CA THR A 189 4.55 0.20 -11.13
C THR A 189 3.33 0.60 -11.97
N VAL A 190 2.25 1.04 -11.35
CA VAL A 190 1.03 1.40 -12.09
C VAL A 190 1.22 2.73 -12.82
N SER A 191 1.93 3.68 -12.21
CA SER A 191 2.26 4.95 -12.86
C SER A 191 3.28 4.80 -13.99
N LEU A 192 4.23 3.87 -13.89
CA LEU A 192 5.13 3.53 -15.01
C LEU A 192 4.34 2.95 -16.18
N LEU A 193 3.40 2.03 -15.91
CA LEU A 193 2.51 1.48 -16.94
C LEU A 193 1.66 2.58 -17.59
N ILE A 194 1.04 3.46 -16.79
CA ILE A 194 0.24 4.58 -17.30
C ILE A 194 1.10 5.50 -18.18
N GLY A 195 2.32 5.84 -17.74
CA GLY A 195 3.23 6.70 -18.49
C GLY A 195 3.60 6.13 -19.86
N GLU A 196 3.91 4.82 -19.91
CA GLU A 196 4.23 4.13 -21.16
C GLU A 196 3.05 4.09 -22.14
N LEU A 197 1.81 3.98 -21.63
CA LEU A 197 0.61 3.99 -22.46
C LEU A 197 0.17 5.40 -22.88
N ALA A 198 0.46 6.41 -22.07
CA ALA A 198 0.05 7.79 -22.30
C ALA A 198 0.92 8.51 -23.34
N PHE A 199 2.20 8.15 -23.47
CA PHE A 199 3.19 8.88 -24.26
C PHE A 199 3.81 8.04 -25.39
N THR A 200 3.05 7.09 -25.95
CA THR A 200 3.53 6.15 -26.99
C THR A 200 4.13 6.82 -28.23
N ASP A 201 3.71 8.05 -28.54
CA ASP A 201 4.11 8.77 -29.74
C ASP A 201 5.49 9.46 -29.60
N ASP A 202 5.98 9.65 -28.37
CA ASP A 202 7.26 10.30 -28.09
C ASP A 202 8.10 9.43 -27.12
N PRO A 203 9.07 8.66 -27.65
CA PRO A 203 9.95 7.83 -26.83
C PRO A 203 10.79 8.62 -25.84
N HIS A 204 11.22 9.84 -26.19
CA HIS A 204 12.03 10.67 -25.30
C HIS A 204 11.20 11.15 -24.11
N LEU A 205 9.98 11.64 -24.37
CA LEU A 205 9.06 12.06 -23.31
C LEU A 205 8.65 10.87 -22.41
N THR A 206 8.50 9.67 -22.98
CA THR A 206 8.22 8.46 -22.21
C THR A 206 9.32 8.17 -21.19
N ASP A 207 10.59 8.28 -21.58
CA ASP A 207 11.72 8.07 -20.68
C ASP A 207 11.82 9.16 -19.60
N GLU A 208 11.61 10.42 -19.98
CA GLU A 208 11.53 11.55 -19.05
C GLU A 208 10.40 11.34 -17.99
N VAL A 209 9.22 10.90 -18.42
CA VAL A 209 8.08 10.60 -17.54
C VAL A 209 8.36 9.41 -16.64
N LYS A 210 9.01 8.36 -17.13
CA LYS A 210 9.44 7.23 -16.30
C LYS A 210 10.37 7.70 -15.18
N ALA A 211 11.35 8.54 -15.51
CA ALA A 211 12.24 9.14 -14.51
C ALA A 211 11.48 10.02 -13.50
N ALA A 212 10.51 10.81 -13.97
CA ALA A 212 9.63 11.62 -13.11
C ALA A 212 8.80 10.75 -12.13
N VAL A 213 8.25 9.62 -12.58
CA VAL A 213 7.53 8.67 -11.72
C VAL A 213 8.44 8.09 -10.64
N LEU A 214 9.69 7.74 -10.99
CA LEU A 214 10.68 7.21 -10.04
C LEU A 214 11.03 8.26 -8.98
N VAL A 215 11.35 9.49 -9.41
CA VAL A 215 11.69 10.59 -8.50
C VAL A 215 10.50 10.97 -7.62
N GLY A 216 9.31 11.10 -8.19
CA GLY A 216 8.09 11.39 -7.45
C GLY A 216 7.77 10.30 -6.42
N SER A 217 7.90 9.03 -6.80
CA SER A 217 7.71 7.90 -5.88
C SER A 217 8.76 7.90 -4.75
N LEU A 218 10.02 8.21 -5.06
CA LEU A 218 11.08 8.32 -4.06
C LEU A 218 10.80 9.46 -3.07
N VAL A 219 10.40 10.63 -3.56
CA VAL A 219 10.00 11.77 -2.72
C VAL A 219 8.81 11.40 -1.84
N ALA A 220 7.78 10.75 -2.39
CA ALA A 220 6.64 10.28 -1.62
C ALA A 220 7.04 9.29 -0.52
N VAL A 221 7.91 8.31 -0.83
CA VAL A 221 8.45 7.35 0.16
C VAL A 221 9.20 8.07 1.28
N LEU A 222 10.08 9.02 0.96
CA LEU A 222 10.87 9.75 1.94
C LEU A 222 9.97 10.59 2.86
N LEU A 223 9.03 11.35 2.28
CA LEU A 223 8.08 12.15 3.05
C LEU A 223 7.18 11.29 3.92
N ALA A 224 6.61 10.20 3.37
CA ALA A 224 5.78 9.27 4.13
C ALA A 224 6.57 8.62 5.27
N THR A 225 7.82 8.23 5.02
CA THR A 225 8.69 7.64 6.05
C THR A 225 8.94 8.61 7.20
N VAL A 226 9.21 9.88 6.90
CA VAL A 226 9.39 10.92 7.94
C VAL A 226 8.10 11.12 8.73
N LEU A 227 6.96 11.32 8.05
CA LEU A 227 5.66 11.55 8.71
C LEU A 227 5.24 10.36 9.58
N LEU A 228 5.34 9.14 9.06
CA LEU A 228 4.99 7.92 9.79
C LEU A 228 5.93 7.67 10.96
N ARG A 229 7.23 7.96 10.85
CA ARG A 229 8.15 7.88 12.00
C ARG A 229 7.81 8.88 13.08
N LEU A 230 7.42 10.11 12.72
CA LEU A 230 6.99 11.12 13.69
C LEU A 230 5.72 10.67 14.42
N ARG A 231 4.74 10.13 13.70
CA ARG A 231 3.52 9.56 14.29
C ARG A 231 3.81 8.36 15.18
N ASN A 232 4.66 7.43 14.73
CA ASN A 232 5.05 6.28 15.53
C ASN A 232 5.69 6.68 16.86
N ARG A 233 6.50 7.75 16.90
CA ARG A 233 7.07 8.27 18.16
C ARG A 233 6.01 8.77 19.13
N VAL A 234 4.94 9.40 18.62
CA VAL A 234 3.82 9.85 19.45
C VAL A 234 3.07 8.65 20.02
N TYR A 235 2.76 7.65 19.20
CA TYR A 235 2.11 6.43 19.66
C TYR A 235 2.94 5.64 20.67
N VAL A 236 4.26 5.54 20.47
CA VAL A 236 5.14 4.90 21.45
C VAL A 236 5.14 5.64 22.78
N ARG A 237 5.08 6.97 22.78
CA ARG A 237 4.98 7.76 24.03
C ARG A 237 3.64 7.56 24.72
N LEU A 238 2.54 7.66 23.98
CA LEU A 238 1.19 7.44 24.51
C LEU A 238 1.08 6.05 25.12
N ARG A 239 1.55 5.03 24.40
CA ARG A 239 1.58 3.65 24.89
C ARG A 239 2.45 3.49 26.14
N ALA A 240 3.63 4.14 26.17
CA ALA A 240 4.49 4.09 27.34
C ALA A 240 3.87 4.78 28.56
N GLU A 241 3.04 5.81 28.36
CA GLU A 241 2.25 6.44 29.43
C GLU A 241 1.08 5.55 29.87
N GLU A 242 0.40 4.88 28.93
CA GLU A 242 -0.71 3.95 29.21
C GLU A 242 -0.27 2.63 29.87
N GLU A 243 0.97 2.18 29.64
CA GLU A 243 1.54 0.97 30.23
C GLU A 243 2.44 1.27 31.46
N ARG A 244 2.63 2.53 31.84
CA ARG A 244 3.48 2.89 32.98
C ARG A 244 2.83 2.44 34.28
N ASP A 245 3.57 1.64 35.05
CA ASP A 245 3.20 1.15 36.38
C ASP A 245 4.43 1.34 37.27
N GLU A 246 4.48 2.45 38.02
CA GLU A 246 5.66 2.82 38.82
C GLU A 246 5.72 2.14 40.18
N ASP A 247 4.57 1.83 40.76
CA ASP A 247 4.42 1.15 42.05
C ASP A 247 4.33 -0.39 41.91
N LEU A 248 4.30 -0.90 40.67
CA LEU A 248 4.29 -2.31 40.30
C LEU A 248 3.08 -3.07 40.87
N ASP A 249 1.95 -2.38 41.00
CA ASP A 249 0.71 -2.97 41.53
C ASP A 249 -0.09 -3.76 40.47
N GLY A 250 0.36 -3.74 39.22
CA GLY A 250 -0.25 -4.44 38.09
C GLY A 250 -1.34 -3.64 37.38
N VAL A 251 -1.59 -2.40 37.79
CA VAL A 251 -2.55 -1.47 37.19
C VAL A 251 -1.81 -0.21 36.72
N PRO A 252 -1.90 0.16 35.42
CA PRO A 252 -1.17 1.33 34.95
C PRO A 252 -1.58 2.63 35.66
N ASP A 253 -0.58 3.47 35.96
CA ASP A 253 -0.68 4.73 36.71
C ASP A 253 -1.74 5.67 36.13
N VAL A 254 -1.92 5.65 34.80
CA VAL A 254 -2.88 6.52 34.10
C VAL A 254 -4.33 6.32 34.57
N TYR A 255 -4.67 5.12 35.07
CA TYR A 255 -6.00 4.79 35.59
C TYR A 255 -6.15 5.08 37.08
N GLN A 256 -5.07 5.45 37.77
CA GLN A 256 -5.01 5.60 39.22
C GLN A 256 -4.74 7.04 39.68
N GLN A 257 -4.69 8.00 38.76
CA GLN A 257 -4.33 9.40 39.07
C GLN A 257 -5.22 10.07 40.13
N ASP A 258 -6.48 9.66 40.22
CA ASP A 258 -7.44 10.21 41.18
C ASP A 258 -7.50 9.40 42.50
N ASP A 259 -6.74 8.31 42.64
CA ASP A 259 -6.71 7.48 43.85
C ASP A 259 -5.66 7.99 44.86
N PRO A 260 -6.07 8.48 46.05
CA PRO A 260 -5.14 8.89 47.09
C PRO A 260 -4.21 7.76 47.57
N ALA A 261 -4.67 6.50 47.52
CA ALA A 261 -3.88 5.36 47.95
C ALA A 261 -2.72 5.06 46.97
N HIS A 262 -2.93 5.28 45.67
CA HIS A 262 -1.86 5.19 44.66
C HIS A 262 -0.74 6.21 44.96
N HIS A 263 -1.10 7.48 45.21
CA HIS A 263 -0.10 8.51 45.56
C HIS A 263 0.72 8.18 46.81
N GLN A 264 0.11 7.49 47.78
CA GLN A 264 0.83 7.02 48.98
C GLN A 264 1.80 5.87 48.65
N ARG A 265 1.35 4.84 47.93
CA ARG A 265 2.21 3.72 47.50
C ARG A 265 3.40 4.20 46.69
N LEU A 266 3.15 5.14 45.79
CA LEU A 266 4.18 5.73 44.95
C LEU A 266 5.22 6.50 45.77
N ALA A 267 4.79 7.26 46.78
CA ALA A 267 5.70 7.96 47.69
C ALA A 267 6.62 6.99 48.44
N ASP A 268 6.07 5.91 48.99
CA ASP A 268 6.84 4.87 49.67
C ASP A 268 7.87 4.22 48.73
N ALA A 269 7.46 3.88 47.50
CA ALA A 269 8.35 3.32 46.48
C ALA A 269 9.51 4.26 46.11
N TYR A 270 9.29 5.57 46.10
CA TYR A 270 10.34 6.56 45.88
C TYR A 270 11.31 6.67 47.06
N GLU A 271 10.83 6.59 48.29
CA GLU A 271 11.68 6.59 49.49
C GLU A 271 12.63 5.38 49.51
N ASP A 272 12.11 4.20 49.16
CA ASP A 272 12.89 2.97 49.07
C ASP A 272 13.98 3.05 47.99
N LYS A 273 13.62 3.52 46.79
CA LYS A 273 14.60 3.76 45.71
C LYS A 273 15.68 4.75 46.15
N ALA A 274 15.30 5.83 46.82
CA ALA A 274 16.25 6.83 47.32
C ALA A 274 17.20 6.23 48.38
N ALA A 275 16.69 5.38 49.28
CA ALA A 275 17.51 4.68 50.26
C ALA A 275 18.53 3.74 49.59
N GLU A 276 18.12 3.01 48.55
CA GLU A 276 19.01 2.13 47.79
C GLU A 276 20.14 2.91 47.09
N HIS A 277 19.81 4.01 46.41
CA HIS A 277 20.81 4.85 45.76
C HIS A 277 21.82 5.44 46.74
N ARG A 278 21.37 5.87 47.93
CA ARG A 278 22.27 6.32 49.02
C ARG A 278 23.20 5.20 49.48
N ALA A 279 22.71 3.96 49.60
CA ALA A 279 23.52 2.81 49.98
C ALA A 279 24.58 2.46 48.91
N ARG A 280 24.22 2.53 47.62
CA ARG A 280 25.16 2.31 46.50
C ARG A 280 26.25 3.38 46.44
N ALA A 281 25.91 4.65 46.68
CA ALA A 281 26.89 5.74 46.75
C ALA A 281 27.93 5.51 47.86
N ARG A 282 27.46 5.15 49.07
CA ARG A 282 28.36 4.82 50.20
C ARG A 282 29.32 3.68 49.90
N LYS A 283 28.89 2.65 49.16
CA LYS A 283 29.76 1.53 48.76
C LYS A 283 30.82 1.91 47.72
N ARG A 284 30.59 2.96 46.92
CA ARG A 284 31.50 3.37 45.84
C ARG A 284 32.59 4.34 46.31
N ASP A 285 32.29 5.14 47.32
CA ASP A 285 33.27 6.05 47.96
C ASP A 285 34.27 5.30 48.88
N ASP A 286 34.14 3.98 48.99
CA ASP A 286 35.07 3.10 49.71
C ASP A 286 35.81 2.15 48.74
N PRO A 287 36.82 2.63 47.97
CA PRO A 287 37.55 1.79 47.01
C PRO A 287 38.52 0.78 47.67
N GLY A 288 38.56 0.68 49.01
CA GLY A 288 39.53 -0.13 49.76
C GLY A 288 39.10 -1.57 50.09
N ALA A 289 37.85 -1.97 49.86
CA ALA A 289 37.32 -3.24 50.36
C ALA A 289 37.26 -4.38 49.30
N GLY A 290 38.21 -4.41 48.36
CA GLY A 290 38.15 -5.32 47.21
C GLY A 290 39.49 -5.81 46.64
N SER A 291 40.48 -6.13 47.47
CA SER A 291 41.46 -7.20 47.21
C SER A 291 42.28 -7.50 48.48
N ALA A 292 41.82 -8.46 49.27
CA ALA A 292 42.62 -9.21 50.22
C ALA A 292 41.99 -10.60 50.37
#